data_AF-A0A2W5W0H7-F1
#
_entry.id   AF-A0A2W5W0H7-F1
#
_cell.length_a   1.000
_cell.length_b   1.000
_cell.length_c   1.000
_cell.angle_alpha   90.00
_cell.angle_beta   90.00
_cell.angle_gamma   90.00
#
_symmetry.space_group_name_H-M   'P 1'
#
loop_
_entity.id
_entity.type
_entity.pdbx_description
1 polymer ?
#
loop_
_entity_poly.entity_id
_entity_poly.type
_entity_poly.pdbx_seq_one_letter_code
_entity_poly.pdbx_strand_id
1 'polypeptide(L)'
;MATPTFSASLDAGRELFEKGSFHAAHEAWESGWRRTRGDEKTLLQVLVLWSAALHHHSNGKELGANRLLLRALERMGELREVDGIDVDDLRESLVTSLEHARGPWCSAARPQWPCGSTAAGEQRDHEHQCPYCGEAVMVSVAPEEAEGAQYVEDCPVCCRPWQVELRGGSVTIGRDDAQ
;
A
#
# COMPACT_ATOMS: atom_id res chain seq x y z
N MET A 1 0.13 20.01 -6.26
CA MET A 1 -1.25 19.57 -6.01
C MET A 1 -1.77 18.98 -7.31
N ALA A 2 -2.32 17.78 -7.25
CA ALA A 2 -2.83 17.12 -8.44
C ALA A 2 -4.13 17.77 -8.95
N THR A 3 -4.41 17.62 -10.24
CA THR A 3 -5.64 18.13 -10.84
C THR A 3 -6.85 17.30 -10.40
N PRO A 4 -8.05 17.91 -10.27
CA PRO A 4 -9.25 17.16 -9.89
C PRO A 4 -9.60 16.02 -10.85
N THR A 5 -9.27 16.19 -12.14
CA THR A 5 -9.45 15.14 -13.15
C THR A 5 -8.50 13.97 -12.93
N PHE A 6 -7.27 14.25 -12.52
CA PHE A 6 -6.30 13.21 -12.18
C PHE A 6 -6.73 12.46 -10.93
N SER A 7 -6.96 13.14 -9.79
CA SER A 7 -7.25 12.47 -8.52
C SER A 7 -8.54 11.64 -8.60
N ALA A 8 -9.62 12.17 -9.20
CA ALA A 8 -10.85 11.40 -9.40
C ALA A 8 -10.66 10.16 -10.28
N SER A 9 -9.78 10.24 -11.29
CA SER A 9 -9.46 9.09 -12.14
C SER A 9 -8.60 8.08 -11.40
N LEU A 10 -7.63 8.55 -10.62
CA LEU A 10 -6.72 7.74 -9.84
C LEU A 10 -7.50 6.91 -8.81
N ASP A 11 -8.34 7.56 -8.01
CA ASP A 11 -9.16 6.93 -6.96
C ASP A 11 -10.12 5.89 -7.54
N ALA A 12 -10.86 6.25 -8.59
CA ALA A 12 -11.81 5.34 -9.23
C ALA A 12 -11.15 4.07 -9.77
N GLY A 13 -9.98 4.20 -10.41
CA GLY A 13 -9.25 3.04 -10.90
C GLY A 13 -8.57 2.24 -9.79
N ARG A 14 -8.07 2.90 -8.74
CA ARG A 14 -7.49 2.22 -7.55
C ARG A 14 -8.50 1.29 -6.90
N GLU A 15 -9.71 1.77 -6.62
CA GLU A 15 -10.77 0.98 -5.98
C GLU A 15 -11.09 -0.30 -6.80
N LEU A 16 -11.10 -0.19 -8.13
CA LEU A 16 -11.35 -1.32 -9.04
C LEU A 16 -10.15 -2.27 -9.11
N PHE A 17 -8.93 -1.72 -9.11
CA PHE A 17 -7.68 -2.48 -9.12
C PHE A 17 -7.53 -3.33 -7.86
N GLU A 18 -7.76 -2.73 -6.70
CA GLU A 18 -7.71 -3.42 -5.40
C GLU A 18 -8.73 -4.57 -5.31
N LYS A 19 -9.85 -4.49 -6.04
CA LYS A 19 -10.84 -5.58 -6.19
C LYS A 19 -10.44 -6.66 -7.21
N GLY A 20 -9.37 -6.46 -7.99
CA GLY A 20 -8.94 -7.35 -9.07
C GLY A 20 -9.69 -7.15 -10.39
N SER A 21 -10.50 -6.10 -10.49
CA SER A 21 -11.27 -5.75 -11.69
C SER A 21 -10.42 -4.97 -12.69
N PHE A 22 -9.33 -5.58 -13.18
CA PHE A 22 -8.28 -4.87 -13.94
C PHE A 22 -8.77 -4.21 -15.24
N HIS A 23 -9.73 -4.80 -15.95
CA HIS A 23 -10.28 -4.16 -17.14
C HIS A 23 -11.06 -2.87 -16.80
N ALA A 24 -11.87 -2.90 -15.75
CA ALA A 24 -12.60 -1.72 -15.30
C ALA A 24 -11.65 -0.64 -14.75
N ALA A 25 -10.59 -1.05 -14.03
CA ALA A 25 -9.53 -0.15 -13.58
C ALA A 25 -8.82 0.55 -14.75
N HIS A 26 -8.50 -0.20 -15.81
CA HIS A 26 -7.97 0.35 -17.06
C HIS A 26 -8.87 1.45 -17.61
N GLU A 27 -10.17 1.17 -17.77
CA GLU A 27 -11.11 2.15 -18.36
C GLU A 27 -11.21 3.42 -17.50
N ALA A 28 -11.25 3.26 -16.18
CA ALA A 28 -11.28 4.38 -15.25
C ALA A 28 -10.06 5.30 -15.40
N TRP A 29 -8.84 4.74 -15.42
CA TRP A 29 -7.60 5.52 -15.61
C TRP A 29 -7.44 6.07 -17.02
N GLU A 30 -7.87 5.34 -18.05
CA GLU A 30 -7.78 5.78 -19.44
C GLU A 30 -8.61 7.07 -19.67
N SER A 31 -9.71 7.21 -18.94
CA SER A 31 -10.52 8.42 -18.97
C SER A 31 -9.72 9.66 -18.52
N GLY A 32 -9.00 9.58 -17.40
CA GLY A 32 -8.17 10.68 -16.88
C GLY A 32 -6.92 10.90 -17.73
N TRP A 33 -6.28 9.84 -18.21
CA TRP A 33 -5.10 9.90 -19.07
C TRP A 33 -5.31 10.74 -20.33
N ARG A 34 -6.50 10.62 -20.96
CA ARG A 34 -6.84 11.42 -22.16
C ARG A 34 -6.95 12.92 -21.88
N ARG A 35 -7.16 13.33 -20.62
CA ARG A 35 -7.47 14.71 -20.21
C ARG A 35 -6.35 15.40 -19.42
N THR A 36 -5.42 14.64 -18.87
CA THR A 36 -4.29 15.15 -18.07
C THR A 36 -3.06 15.45 -18.93
N ARG A 37 -2.05 16.09 -18.34
CA ARG A 37 -0.77 16.45 -19.00
C ARG A 37 0.39 16.25 -18.02
N GLY A 38 1.63 16.30 -18.53
CA GLY A 38 2.83 16.18 -17.71
C GLY A 38 2.89 14.84 -16.95
N ASP A 39 3.37 14.90 -15.71
CA ASP A 39 3.63 13.73 -14.88
C ASP A 39 2.36 12.95 -14.53
N GLU A 40 1.24 13.63 -14.31
CA GLU A 40 -0.08 13.03 -14.11
C GLU A 40 -0.48 12.13 -15.28
N LYS A 41 -0.26 12.61 -16.50
CA LYS A 41 -0.55 11.83 -17.71
C LYS A 41 0.37 10.63 -17.80
N THR A 42 1.65 10.80 -17.50
CA THR A 42 2.63 9.73 -17.55
C THR A 42 2.30 8.64 -16.53
N LEU A 43 1.98 9.01 -15.28
CA LEU A 43 1.57 8.07 -14.25
C LEU A 43 0.29 7.30 -14.64
N LEU A 44 -0.77 8.00 -15.08
CA LEU A 44 -1.99 7.32 -15.53
C LEU A 44 -1.73 6.40 -16.73
N GLN A 45 -0.82 6.76 -17.63
CA GLN A 45 -0.43 5.89 -18.74
C GLN A 45 0.24 4.60 -18.24
N VAL A 46 1.11 4.69 -17.22
CA VAL A 46 1.75 3.52 -16.59
C VAL A 46 0.68 2.62 -15.97
N LEU A 47 -0.26 3.19 -15.21
CA LEU A 47 -1.35 2.45 -14.57
C LEU A 47 -2.31 1.78 -15.60
N VAL A 48 -2.62 2.46 -16.71
CA VAL A 48 -3.40 1.90 -17.84
C VAL A 48 -2.68 0.70 -18.47
N LEU A 49 -1.36 0.81 -18.68
CA LEU A 49 -0.57 -0.30 -19.24
C LEU A 49 -0.50 -1.48 -18.25
N TRP A 50 -0.32 -1.20 -16.96
CA TRP A 50 -0.25 -2.22 -15.92
C TRP A 50 -1.55 -3.01 -15.79
N SER A 51 -2.68 -2.31 -15.65
CA SER A 51 -4.00 -2.94 -15.59
C SER A 51 -4.34 -3.74 -16.85
N ALA A 52 -3.99 -3.23 -18.04
CA ALA A 52 -4.13 -3.98 -19.28
C ALA A 52 -3.31 -5.28 -19.28
N ALA A 53 -2.08 -5.21 -18.77
CA ALA A 53 -1.21 -6.37 -18.68
C ALA A 53 -1.76 -7.44 -17.73
N LEU A 54 -2.21 -7.04 -16.54
CA LEU A 54 -2.81 -7.95 -15.56
C LEU A 54 -4.09 -8.60 -16.10
N HIS A 55 -4.92 -7.83 -16.81
CA HIS A 55 -6.09 -8.39 -17.50
C HIS A 55 -5.69 -9.40 -18.58
N HIS A 56 -4.63 -9.14 -19.35
CA HIS A 56 -4.14 -10.12 -20.32
C HIS A 56 -3.58 -11.37 -19.65
N HIS A 57 -2.81 -11.22 -18.58
CA HIS A 57 -2.22 -12.34 -17.85
C HIS A 57 -3.31 -13.23 -17.25
N SER A 58 -4.34 -12.63 -16.62
CA SER A 58 -5.47 -13.39 -16.07
C SER A 58 -6.33 -14.11 -17.11
N ASN A 59 -6.17 -13.78 -18.39
CA ASN A 59 -6.80 -14.45 -19.53
C ASN A 59 -5.86 -15.39 -20.30
N GLY A 60 -4.69 -15.75 -19.73
CA GLY A 60 -3.72 -16.66 -20.36
C GLY A 60 -3.02 -16.05 -21.58
N LYS A 61 -2.80 -14.73 -21.59
CA LYS A 61 -2.10 -13.99 -22.65
C LYS A 61 -0.78 -13.43 -22.13
N GLU A 62 0.10 -14.32 -21.66
CA GLU A 62 1.37 -14.01 -20.99
C GLU A 62 2.28 -13.14 -21.87
N LEU A 63 2.44 -13.49 -23.15
CA LEU A 63 3.29 -12.72 -24.07
C LEU A 63 2.79 -11.28 -24.25
N GLY A 64 1.47 -11.09 -24.28
CA GLY A 64 0.85 -9.76 -24.36
C GLY A 64 1.05 -8.97 -23.09
N ALA A 65 0.88 -9.61 -21.93
CA ALA A 65 1.11 -9.01 -20.62
C ALA A 65 2.55 -8.53 -20.45
N ASN A 66 3.54 -9.38 -20.77
CA ASN A 66 4.97 -9.05 -20.68
C ASN A 66 5.31 -7.79 -21.51
N ARG A 67 4.81 -7.70 -22.74
CA ARG A 67 5.06 -6.53 -23.62
C ARG A 67 4.51 -5.23 -23.02
N LEU A 68 3.33 -5.30 -22.40
CA LEU A 68 2.72 -4.13 -21.77
C LEU A 68 3.45 -3.71 -20.50
N LEU A 69 3.89 -4.66 -19.68
CA LEU A 69 4.67 -4.39 -18.46
C LEU A 69 6.02 -3.75 -18.77
N LEU A 70 6.75 -4.27 -19.78
CA LEU A 70 8.00 -3.66 -20.22
C LEU A 70 7.79 -2.23 -20.72
N ARG A 71 6.70 -1.99 -21.46
CA ARG A 71 6.35 -0.64 -21.92
C ARG A 71 5.94 0.29 -20.77
N ALA A 72 5.30 -0.24 -19.73
CA ALA A 72 4.96 0.51 -18.53
C ALA A 72 6.25 0.97 -17.81
N LEU A 73 7.20 0.05 -17.61
CA LEU A 73 8.51 0.34 -17.02
C LEU A 73 9.29 1.39 -17.81
N GLU A 74 9.34 1.28 -19.14
CA GLU A 74 9.98 2.27 -20.01
C GLU A 74 9.32 3.66 -19.89
N ARG A 75 7.99 3.70 -19.71
CA ARG A 75 7.23 4.95 -19.63
C ARG A 75 7.48 5.75 -18.36
N MET A 76 7.90 5.10 -17.26
CA MET A 76 8.08 5.75 -15.96
C MET A 76 9.13 6.87 -15.99
N GLY A 77 10.12 6.78 -16.89
CA GLY A 77 11.10 7.86 -17.11
C GLY A 77 11.78 8.31 -15.80
N GLU A 78 11.79 9.62 -15.56
CA GLU A 78 12.37 10.27 -14.37
C GLU A 78 11.34 10.61 -13.29
N LEU A 79 10.13 10.03 -13.35
CA LEU A 79 9.12 10.21 -12.31
C LEU A 79 9.66 9.72 -10.96
N ARG A 80 9.40 10.49 -9.88
CA ARG A 80 9.79 10.14 -8.50
C ARG A 80 8.58 9.92 -7.60
N GLU A 81 7.70 10.92 -7.54
CA GLU A 81 6.47 10.84 -6.77
C GLU A 81 5.39 11.65 -7.47
N VAL A 82 4.17 11.10 -7.55
CA VAL A 82 3.01 11.81 -8.10
C VAL A 82 1.79 11.52 -7.22
N ASP A 83 1.29 12.55 -6.53
CA ASP A 83 0.10 12.50 -5.67
C ASP A 83 0.19 11.42 -4.57
N GLY A 84 1.35 11.32 -3.91
CA GLY A 84 1.59 10.33 -2.86
C GLY A 84 1.83 8.90 -3.35
N ILE A 85 1.91 8.68 -4.67
CA ILE A 85 2.40 7.41 -5.22
C ILE A 85 3.90 7.52 -5.38
N ASP A 86 4.60 6.68 -4.61
CA ASP A 86 6.01 6.43 -4.78
C ASP A 86 6.24 5.62 -6.06
N VAL A 87 7.06 6.17 -6.96
CA VAL A 87 7.30 5.58 -8.27
C VAL A 87 8.29 4.42 -8.19
N ASP A 88 9.15 4.38 -7.16
CA ASP A 88 10.02 3.24 -6.89
C ASP A 88 9.17 2.03 -6.44
N ASP A 89 8.23 2.21 -5.52
CA ASP A 89 7.29 1.15 -5.08
C ASP A 89 6.41 0.63 -6.24
N LEU A 90 5.91 1.54 -7.08
CA LEU A 90 5.19 1.18 -8.30
C LEU A 90 6.08 0.39 -9.27
N ARG A 91 7.38 0.71 -9.35
CA ARG A 91 8.32 0.02 -10.23
C ARG A 91 8.55 -1.41 -9.75
N GLU A 92 8.74 -1.61 -8.45
CA GLU A 92 8.88 -2.95 -7.87
C GLU A 92 7.62 -3.80 -8.11
N SER A 93 6.44 -3.19 -7.98
CA SER A 93 5.15 -3.84 -8.25
C SER A 93 5.02 -4.29 -9.72
N LEU A 94 5.49 -3.47 -10.67
CA LEU A 94 5.54 -3.79 -12.09
C LEU A 94 6.53 -4.91 -12.41
N VAL A 95 7.71 -4.88 -11.78
CA VAL A 95 8.73 -5.93 -11.93
C VAL A 95 8.21 -7.27 -11.41
N THR A 96 7.60 -7.28 -10.22
CA THR A 96 6.97 -8.49 -9.64
C THR A 96 5.88 -9.02 -10.57
N SER A 97 5.04 -8.14 -11.12
CA SER A 97 4.03 -8.53 -12.11
C SER A 97 4.64 -9.13 -13.37
N LEU A 98 5.80 -8.62 -13.83
CA LEU A 98 6.53 -9.13 -14.99
C LEU A 98 7.11 -10.52 -14.73
N GLU A 99 7.62 -10.77 -13.52
CA GLU A 99 8.09 -12.08 -13.10
C GLU A 99 6.96 -13.11 -13.09
N HIS A 100 5.81 -12.76 -12.51
CA HIS A 100 4.62 -13.61 -12.52
C HIS A 100 4.10 -13.90 -13.94
N ALA A 101 4.17 -12.92 -14.84
CA ALA A 101 3.74 -13.06 -16.23
C ALA A 101 4.60 -14.04 -17.05
N ARG A 102 5.65 -14.64 -16.49
CA ARG A 102 6.41 -15.74 -17.13
C ARG A 102 5.68 -17.08 -17.08
N GLY A 103 4.69 -17.22 -16.20
CA GLY A 103 3.87 -18.42 -16.05
C GLY A 103 2.37 -18.11 -16.15
N PRO A 104 1.51 -19.14 -16.04
CA PRO A 104 0.07 -18.94 -16.01
C PRO A 104 -0.37 -18.15 -14.77
N TRP A 105 -1.50 -17.47 -14.88
CA TRP A 105 -2.08 -16.71 -13.76
C TRP A 105 -2.35 -17.59 -12.54
N CYS A 106 -2.03 -17.07 -11.36
CA CYS A 106 -2.39 -17.65 -10.07
C CYS A 106 -2.78 -16.54 -9.09
N SER A 107 -3.36 -16.89 -7.93
CA SER A 107 -3.76 -15.90 -6.92
C SER A 107 -2.57 -15.06 -6.41
N ALA A 108 -1.37 -15.63 -6.35
CA ALA A 108 -0.15 -14.91 -5.98
C ALA A 108 0.29 -13.87 -7.04
N ALA A 109 -0.15 -14.01 -8.29
CA ALA A 109 0.12 -13.02 -9.34
C ALA A 109 -0.75 -11.77 -9.26
N ARG A 110 -1.70 -11.71 -8.32
CA ARG A 110 -2.50 -10.51 -8.04
C ARG A 110 -1.65 -9.53 -7.24
N PRO A 111 -1.25 -8.38 -7.82
CA PRO A 111 -0.44 -7.42 -7.12
C PRO A 111 -1.25 -6.66 -6.06
N GLN A 112 -0.55 -6.13 -5.08
CA GLN A 112 -1.08 -5.14 -4.16
C GLN A 112 -0.93 -3.74 -4.77
N TRP A 113 -1.71 -2.78 -4.28
CA TRP A 113 -1.53 -1.38 -4.66
C TRP A 113 -0.19 -0.88 -4.11
N PRO A 114 0.64 -0.16 -4.89
CA PRO A 114 1.83 0.47 -4.36
C PRO A 114 1.40 1.58 -3.40
N CYS A 115 1.44 1.28 -2.11
CA CYS A 115 1.26 2.30 -1.09
C CYS A 115 2.54 3.11 -1.06
N GLY A 116 2.51 4.37 -1.52
CA GLY A 116 3.64 5.25 -1.28
C GLY A 116 3.91 5.29 0.22
N SER A 117 5.13 4.92 0.61
CA SER A 117 5.78 5.17 1.90
C SER A 117 4.84 5.71 3.02
N THR A 118 3.95 4.86 3.55
CA THR A 118 3.40 4.83 4.93
C THR A 118 2.19 3.88 4.99
N ALA A 119 2.42 2.57 4.84
CA ALA A 119 1.60 1.51 5.45
C ALA A 119 2.32 0.16 5.41
N ALA A 120 3.60 0.16 5.76
CA ALA A 120 4.30 -0.98 6.32
C ALA A 120 5.48 -0.47 7.17
N GLY A 121 5.22 0.51 8.04
CA GLY A 121 5.85 0.39 9.35
C GLY A 121 5.28 -0.91 9.89
N GLU A 122 6.06 -2.00 9.85
CA GLU A 122 5.67 -3.29 10.45
C GLU A 122 5.06 -2.98 11.82
N GLN A 123 3.72 -3.02 11.93
CA GLN A 123 3.08 -2.99 13.24
C GLN A 123 3.60 -4.24 13.94
N ARG A 124 4.50 -4.03 14.89
CA ARG A 124 5.01 -5.12 15.69
C ARG A 124 4.02 -5.31 16.81
N ASP A 125 3.36 -6.45 16.74
CA ASP A 125 2.49 -6.96 17.76
C ASP A 125 3.34 -7.47 18.93
N HIS A 126 3.18 -6.85 20.10
CA HIS A 126 3.87 -7.25 21.32
C HIS A 126 2.87 -7.82 22.32
N GLU A 127 3.13 -9.05 22.79
CA GLU A 127 2.35 -9.67 23.85
C GLU A 127 2.83 -9.16 25.22
N HIS A 128 1.93 -8.59 26.01
CA HIS A 128 2.20 -8.10 27.36
C HIS A 128 1.14 -8.57 28.34
N GLN A 129 1.46 -8.57 29.64
CA GLN A 129 0.49 -8.85 30.69
C GLN A 129 -0.06 -7.55 31.25
N CYS A 130 -1.39 -7.46 31.36
CA CYS A 130 -2.03 -6.35 32.05
C CYS A 130 -1.59 -6.33 33.53
N PRO A 131 -1.07 -5.20 34.05
CA PRO A 131 -0.60 -5.13 35.42
C PRO A 131 -1.74 -5.13 36.46
N TYR A 132 -3.00 -5.06 36.01
CA TYR A 132 -4.18 -5.07 36.89
C TYR A 132 -4.87 -6.43 36.94
N CYS A 133 -5.31 -6.97 35.79
CA CYS A 133 -6.04 -8.24 35.75
C CYS A 133 -5.17 -9.45 35.43
N GLY A 134 -3.93 -9.26 34.97
CA GLY A 134 -3.01 -10.33 34.59
C GLY A 134 -3.28 -10.97 33.22
N GLU A 135 -4.30 -10.49 32.48
CA GLU A 135 -4.62 -11.01 31.14
C GLU A 135 -3.52 -10.67 30.12
N ALA A 136 -3.23 -11.60 29.21
CA ALA A 136 -2.32 -11.38 28.11
C ALA A 136 -3.00 -10.56 27.01
N VAL A 137 -2.35 -9.49 26.56
CA VAL A 137 -2.89 -8.53 25.60
C VAL A 137 -1.88 -8.25 24.49
N MET A 138 -2.40 -7.98 23.29
CA MET A 138 -1.60 -7.61 22.13
C MET A 138 -1.57 -6.08 22.02
N VAL A 139 -0.38 -5.49 22.00
CA VAL A 139 -0.17 -4.06 21.77
C VAL A 139 0.56 -3.88 20.45
N SER A 140 -0.08 -3.19 19.51
CA SER A 140 0.47 -2.91 18.18
C SER A 140 1.09 -1.51 18.18
N VAL A 141 2.37 -1.40 17.84
CA VAL A 141 3.10 -0.13 17.82
C VAL A 141 3.74 0.08 16.45
N ALA A 142 3.64 1.29 15.90
CA ALA A 142 4.33 1.66 14.68
C ALA A 142 5.78 2.09 14.98
N PRO A 143 6.77 1.64 14.18
CA PRO A 143 8.20 1.87 14.47
C PRO A 143 8.63 3.33 14.40
N GLU A 144 7.82 4.22 13.83
CA GLU A 144 8.07 5.66 13.66
C GLU A 144 7.52 6.53 14.81
N GLU A 145 6.89 5.92 15.82
CA GLU A 145 6.34 6.63 16.98
C GLU A 145 7.45 6.93 17.99
N ALA A 146 7.99 8.14 17.87
CA ALA A 146 8.84 8.89 18.80
C ALA A 146 9.56 8.08 19.90
N GLU A 147 10.88 7.94 19.74
CA GLU A 147 11.80 7.42 20.74
C GLU A 147 11.55 8.08 22.12
N GLY A 148 11.00 7.32 23.07
CA GLY A 148 10.64 7.82 24.41
C GLY A 148 9.21 8.31 24.61
N ALA A 149 8.28 8.04 23.69
CA ALA A 149 6.87 8.33 23.88
C ALA A 149 6.27 7.56 25.08
N GLN A 150 5.47 8.27 25.88
CA GLN A 150 4.69 7.73 26.99
C GLN A 150 3.25 8.19 26.85
N TYR A 151 2.31 7.27 26.82
CA TYR A 151 0.89 7.57 26.70
C TYR A 151 0.04 6.60 27.52
N VAL A 152 -1.20 7.01 27.82
CA VAL A 152 -2.15 6.23 28.60
C VAL A 152 -3.19 5.63 27.68
N GLU A 153 -3.43 4.33 27.84
CA GLU A 153 -4.49 3.57 27.18
C GLU A 153 -5.27 2.78 28.22
N ASP A 154 -6.48 2.32 27.89
CA ASP A 154 -7.25 1.44 28.76
C ASP A 154 -6.99 -0.03 28.39
N CYS A 155 -6.82 -0.89 29.40
CA CYS A 155 -6.76 -2.33 29.16
C CYS A 155 -8.07 -2.81 28.48
N PRO A 156 -8.03 -3.50 27.32
CA PRO A 156 -9.22 -3.91 26.59
C PRO A 156 -10.06 -4.97 27.32
N VAL A 157 -9.52 -5.54 28.41
CA VAL A 157 -10.15 -6.60 29.20
C VAL A 157 -10.81 -6.03 30.45
N CYS A 158 -10.07 -5.21 31.22
CA CYS A 158 -10.53 -4.71 32.51
C CYS A 158 -10.78 -3.19 32.56
N CYS A 159 -10.63 -2.48 31.44
CA CYS A 159 -10.89 -1.05 31.27
C CYS A 159 -10.22 -0.17 32.34
N ARG A 160 -9.04 -0.57 32.84
CA ARG A 160 -8.23 0.25 33.75
C ARG A 160 -7.12 0.93 32.96
N PRO A 161 -6.84 2.22 33.23
CA PRO A 161 -5.81 2.95 32.53
C PRO A 161 -4.44 2.38 32.87
N TRP A 162 -3.69 1.99 31.85
CA TRP A 162 -2.28 1.60 31.93
C TRP A 162 -1.42 2.62 31.19
N GLN A 163 -0.13 2.65 31.51
CA GLN A 163 0.82 3.50 30.83
C GLN A 163 1.64 2.64 29.86
N VAL A 164 1.70 3.06 28.60
CA VAL A 164 2.53 2.45 27.55
C VAL A 164 3.76 3.33 27.35
N GLU A 165 4.94 2.74 27.45
CA GLU A 165 6.22 3.40 27.20
C GLU A 165 6.97 2.71 26.05
N LEU A 166 7.43 3.52 25.08
CA LEU A 166 8.16 3.07 23.89
C LEU A 166 9.65 3.39 24.00
N ARG A 167 10.52 2.38 23.95
CA ARG A 167 11.99 2.55 23.97
C ARG A 167 12.68 1.73 22.89
N GLY A 168 13.22 2.38 21.87
CA GLY A 168 14.08 1.75 20.86
C GLY A 168 13.44 0.52 20.18
N GLY A 169 12.12 0.57 19.94
CA GLY A 169 11.35 -0.55 19.37
C GLY A 169 10.89 -1.62 20.36
N SER A 170 11.08 -1.43 21.67
CA SER A 170 10.49 -2.24 22.74
C SER A 170 9.34 -1.51 23.42
N VAL A 171 8.30 -2.25 23.77
CA VAL A 171 7.11 -1.74 24.48
C VAL A 171 7.17 -2.21 25.94
N THR A 172 6.86 -1.32 26.89
CA THR A 172 6.70 -1.67 28.30
C THR A 172 5.39 -1.12 28.84
N ILE A 173 4.64 -1.96 29.56
CA ILE A 173 3.36 -1.60 30.17
C ILE A 173 3.53 -1.44 31.68
N GLY A 174 3.10 -0.29 32.20
CA GLY A 174 3.10 0.05 33.62
C GLY A 174 1.70 0.38 34.14
N ARG A 175 1.55 0.42 35.47
CA ARG A 175 0.33 0.97 36.08
C ARG A 175 0.41 2.50 36.06
N ASP A 176 -0.68 3.14 35.65
CA ASP A 176 -0.82 4.61 35.65
C ASP A 176 -1.23 5.15 37.05
N ASP A 177 -1.72 4.27 37.95
CA ASP A 177 -2.15 4.64 39.30
C ASP A 177 -1.01 4.79 40.33
N ALA A 178 0.25 4.90 39.88
CA ALA A 178 1.44 5.02 40.73
C ALA A 178 1.85 6.47 41.08
N GLN A 179 0.95 7.44 40.93
CA GLN A 179 1.16 8.86 41.31
C GLN A 179 0.41 9.24 42.58
#